data_AF-A0A8J3AWA9-F1
#
_entry.id   AF-A0A8J3AWA9-F1
#
_cell.length_a   1.000
_cell.length_b   1.000
_cell.length_c   1.000
_cell.angle_alpha   90.00
_cell.angle_beta   90.00
_cell.angle_gamma   90.00
#
_symmetry.space_group_name_H-M   'P 1'
#
loop_
_entity.id
_entity.type
_entity.pdbx_description
1 polymer ?
#
loop_
_entity_poly.entity_id
_entity_poly.type
_entity_poly.pdbx_seq_one_letter_code
_entity_poly.pdbx_strand_id
1 'polypeptide(L)'
;MISPELCTDEEVADFVRKFYAKVRRDDLIGPIFNARIEDWDHHLALLTDFWTSILRGTGRYSGTPMQKHVALPELSPAMFERWLSLFDETLAAQPNAALRERAKGAAQRIAQSLWYAWQMGNRPDKLPTDLPRT
;
A
#
# COMPACT_ATOMS: atom_id res chain seq x y z
N MET A 1 -8.71 -5.68 -17.73
CA MET A 1 -10.16 -5.42 -17.64
C MET A 1 -10.48 -4.94 -16.23
N ILE A 2 -11.39 -3.99 -16.10
CA ILE A 2 -12.01 -3.61 -14.84
C ILE A 2 -13.08 -4.67 -14.57
N SER A 3 -13.02 -5.34 -13.42
CA SER A 3 -13.92 -6.44 -13.05
C SER A 3 -14.64 -6.07 -11.77
N PRO A 4 -15.82 -5.42 -11.83
CA PRO A 4 -16.59 -5.07 -10.64
C PRO A 4 -17.01 -6.31 -9.82
N GLU A 5 -17.06 -7.49 -10.46
CA GLU A 5 -17.26 -8.80 -9.83
C GLU A 5 -16.01 -9.40 -9.16
N LEU A 6 -14.82 -8.78 -9.29
CA LEU A 6 -13.56 -9.31 -8.72
C LEU A 6 -13.63 -9.40 -7.19
N CYS A 7 -14.21 -8.39 -6.55
CA CYS A 7 -14.42 -8.33 -5.10
C CYS A 7 -15.50 -7.31 -4.73
N THR A 8 -16.06 -7.49 -3.54
CA THR A 8 -17.01 -6.57 -2.90
C THR A 8 -16.30 -5.45 -2.15
N ASP A 9 -17.01 -4.35 -1.86
CA ASP A 9 -16.45 -3.24 -1.06
C ASP A 9 -16.16 -3.72 0.36
N GLU A 10 -16.97 -4.66 0.88
CA GLU A 10 -16.78 -5.27 2.19
C GLU A 10 -15.49 -6.10 2.26
N GLU A 11 -15.19 -6.91 1.23
CA GLU A 11 -13.93 -7.66 1.16
C GLU A 11 -12.71 -6.73 1.14
N VAL A 12 -12.80 -5.61 0.42
CA VAL A 12 -11.72 -4.61 0.39
C VAL A 12 -11.58 -3.92 1.74
N ALA A 13 -12.68 -3.51 2.37
CA ALA A 13 -12.66 -2.86 3.67
C ALA A 13 -12.10 -3.78 4.77
N ASP A 14 -12.51 -5.05 4.81
CA ASP A 14 -11.99 -6.04 5.75
C ASP A 14 -10.50 -6.30 5.53
N PHE A 15 -10.08 -6.47 4.28
CA PHE A 15 -8.68 -6.64 3.92
C PHE A 15 -7.83 -5.44 4.37
N VAL A 16 -8.24 -4.22 4.03
CA VAL A 16 -7.53 -2.97 4.41
C VAL A 16 -7.43 -2.85 5.92
N ARG A 17 -8.51 -3.08 6.66
CA ARG A 17 -8.51 -3.03 8.12
C ARG A 17 -7.54 -4.04 8.73
N LYS A 18 -7.57 -5.30 8.27
CA LYS A 18 -6.67 -6.35 8.76
C LYS A 18 -5.20 -6.04 8.46
N PHE A 19 -4.92 -5.56 7.25
CA PHE A 19 -3.58 -5.21 6.84
C PHE A 19 -3.01 -4.06 7.68
N TYR A 20 -3.74 -2.95 7.80
CA TYR A 20 -3.27 -1.79 8.55
C TYR A 20 -3.27 -2.01 10.07
N ALA A 21 -4.08 -2.94 10.59
CA ALA A 21 -3.95 -3.40 11.97
C ALA A 21 -2.58 -4.07 12.23
N LYS A 22 -2.00 -4.77 11.24
CA LYS A 22 -0.63 -5.30 11.33
C LYS A 22 0.40 -4.18 11.20
N VAL A 23 0.28 -3.33 10.18
CA VAL A 23 1.17 -2.18 9.95
C VAL A 23 1.32 -1.33 11.20
N ARG A 24 0.22 -1.02 11.89
CA ARG A 24 0.20 -0.18 13.09
C ARG A 24 1.02 -0.75 14.25
N ARG A 25 1.13 -2.08 14.34
CA ARG A 25 1.82 -2.81 15.40
C ARG A 25 3.25 -3.22 15.01
N ASP A 26 3.65 -2.98 13.77
CA ASP A 26 4.97 -3.37 13.30
C ASP A 26 6.05 -2.42 13.83
N ASP A 27 7.14 -2.98 14.36
CA ASP A 27 8.19 -2.18 14.99
C ASP A 27 8.99 -1.33 13.99
N LEU A 28 9.08 -1.74 12.73
CA LEU A 28 9.86 -1.02 11.71
C LEU A 28 9.04 0.07 11.04
N ILE A 29 7.84 -0.27 10.56
CA ILE A 29 7.03 0.68 9.77
C ILE A 29 5.93 1.37 10.61
N GLY A 30 5.45 0.74 11.68
CA GLY A 30 4.41 1.28 12.55
C GLY A 30 4.70 2.68 13.08
N PRO A 31 5.93 3.01 13.56
CA PRO A 31 6.27 4.36 14.00
C PRO A 31 6.04 5.44 12.94
N ILE A 32 6.27 5.15 11.65
CA ILE A 32 6.08 6.12 10.56
C ILE A 32 4.61 6.50 10.41
N PHE A 33 3.73 5.49 10.44
CA PHE A 33 2.29 5.66 10.34
C PHE A 33 1.72 6.31 11.60
N ASN A 34 2.08 5.80 12.78
CA ASN A 34 1.57 6.29 14.07
C ASN A 34 1.96 7.74 14.37
N ALA A 35 3.11 8.21 13.87
CA ALA A 35 3.54 9.60 14.04
C ALA A 35 2.77 10.59 13.14
N ARG A 36 2.03 10.11 12.13
CA ARG A 36 1.41 10.95 11.09
C ARG A 36 -0.10 10.79 10.96
N ILE A 37 -0.65 9.71 11.52
CA ILE A 37 -2.07 9.40 11.47
C ILE A 37 -2.63 9.52 12.87
N GLU A 38 -3.33 10.63 13.11
CA GLU A 38 -4.08 10.86 14.34
C GLU A 38 -5.45 10.19 14.27
N ASP A 39 -6.20 10.44 13.18
CA ASP A 39 -7.50 9.82 12.92
C ASP A 39 -7.34 8.58 12.03
N TRP A 40 -7.25 7.42 12.69
CA TRP A 40 -7.12 6.13 12.02
C TRP A 40 -8.39 5.71 11.27
N ASP A 41 -9.58 6.07 11.76
CA ASP A 41 -10.83 5.66 11.13
C ASP A 41 -11.01 6.41 9.79
N HIS A 42 -10.75 7.72 9.78
CA HIS A 42 -10.71 8.49 8.56
C HIS A 42 -9.64 7.99 7.58
N HIS A 43 -8.45 7.67 8.07
CA HIS A 43 -7.37 7.18 7.22
C HIS A 43 -7.70 5.80 6.60
N LEU A 44 -8.29 4.90 7.38
CA LEU A 44 -8.73 3.59 6.87
C LEU A 44 -9.81 3.74 5.80
N ALA A 45 -10.77 4.66 5.96
CA ALA A 45 -11.76 4.95 4.93
C ALA A 45 -11.12 5.42 3.61
N LEU A 46 -10.17 6.36 3.69
CA LEU A 46 -9.40 6.82 2.53
C LEU A 46 -8.64 5.69 1.84
N LEU A 47 -8.02 4.80 2.61
CA LEU A 47 -7.28 3.65 2.10
C LEU A 47 -8.21 2.60 1.47
N THR A 48 -9.41 2.42 2.02
CA THR A 48 -10.45 1.59 1.41
C THR A 48 -10.86 2.14 0.04
N ASP A 49 -11.06 3.46 -0.10
CA ASP A 49 -11.36 4.07 -1.40
C ASP A 49 -10.20 3.92 -2.40
N PHE A 50 -8.95 4.06 -1.93
CA PHE A 50 -7.75 3.84 -2.73
C PHE A 50 -7.71 2.42 -3.30
N TRP A 51 -7.82 1.40 -2.44
CA TRP A 51 -7.78 0.01 -2.87
C TRP A 51 -8.99 -0.39 -3.70
N THR A 52 -10.17 0.13 -3.38
CA THR A 52 -11.38 -0.08 -4.20
C THR A 52 -11.17 0.47 -5.61
N SER A 53 -10.57 1.65 -5.74
CA SER A 53 -10.26 2.25 -7.05
C SER A 53 -9.28 1.39 -7.86
N ILE A 54 -8.27 0.81 -7.21
CA ILE A 54 -7.26 -0.05 -7.87
C ILE A 54 -7.83 -1.42 -8.28
N LEU A 55 -8.59 -2.05 -7.39
CA LEU A 55 -9.06 -3.42 -7.57
C LEU A 55 -10.29 -3.46 -8.48
N ARG A 56 -11.19 -2.47 -8.35
CA ARG A 56 -12.49 -2.45 -9.01
C ARG A 56 -12.66 -1.32 -10.02
N GLY A 57 -11.67 -0.45 -10.20
CA GLY A 57 -11.70 0.62 -11.21
C GLY A 57 -12.76 1.70 -10.96
N THR A 58 -13.15 1.93 -9.69
CA THR A 58 -14.26 2.84 -9.35
C THR A 58 -13.92 4.32 -9.45
N GLY A 59 -12.63 4.68 -9.37
CA GLY A 59 -12.18 6.08 -9.39
C GLY A 59 -12.57 6.90 -8.15
N ARG A 60 -12.94 6.26 -7.04
CA ARG A 60 -13.35 6.96 -5.79
C ARG A 60 -12.20 7.71 -5.12
N TYR A 61 -10.96 7.30 -5.37
CA TYR A 61 -9.78 7.95 -4.81
C TYR A 61 -9.16 8.96 -5.77
N SER A 62 -8.99 10.20 -5.30
CA SER A 62 -8.44 11.33 -6.06
C SER A 62 -7.17 11.93 -5.45
N GLY A 63 -6.57 11.26 -4.45
CA GLY A 63 -5.39 11.76 -3.75
C GLY A 63 -4.07 11.61 -4.54
N THR A 64 -2.99 12.19 -4.01
CA THR A 64 -1.64 12.18 -4.61
C THR A 64 -0.65 11.35 -3.78
N PRO A 65 -0.74 10.00 -3.80
CA PRO A 65 0.04 9.14 -2.91
C PRO A 65 1.55 9.31 -3.13
N MET A 66 2.00 9.46 -4.38
CA MET A 66 3.42 9.64 -4.68
C MET A 66 4.02 10.85 -3.93
N GLN A 67 3.38 12.02 -4.01
CA GLN A 67 3.86 13.23 -3.34
C GLN A 67 3.96 13.06 -1.83
N LYS A 68 2.96 12.39 -1.23
CA LYS A 68 2.94 12.13 0.22
C LYS A 68 4.09 11.23 0.66
N HIS A 69 4.45 10.21 -0.13
CA HIS A 69 5.55 9.30 0.21
C HIS A 69 6.93 9.91 -0.08
N VAL A 70 7.09 10.69 -1.17
CA VAL A 70 8.35 11.39 -1.47
C VAL A 70 8.75 12.35 -0.35
N ALA A 71 7.77 12.99 0.30
CA ALA A 71 8.00 13.93 1.40
C ALA A 71 8.43 13.28 2.73
N LEU A 72 8.55 11.95 2.79
CA LEU A 72 8.97 11.22 4.00
C LEU A 72 10.47 10.94 3.94
N PRO A 73 11.34 11.70 4.63
CA PRO A 73 12.80 11.55 4.51
C PRO A 73 13.36 10.20 4.98
N GLU A 74 12.60 9.45 5.79
CA GLU A 74 13.07 8.24 6.46
C GLU A 74 12.75 6.92 5.73
N LEU A 75 12.16 6.95 4.53
CA LEU A 75 11.83 5.74 3.79
C LEU A 75 13.10 4.98 3.33
N SER A 76 13.01 3.65 3.36
CA SER A 76 14.08 2.75 2.95
C SER A 76 13.53 1.51 2.23
N PRO A 77 14.34 0.79 1.43
CA PRO A 77 13.91 -0.46 0.78
C PRO A 77 13.34 -1.48 1.77
N ALA A 78 13.99 -1.64 2.93
CA ALA A 78 13.57 -2.57 3.97
C ALA A 78 12.16 -2.26 4.51
N MET A 79 11.77 -0.98 4.58
CA MET A 79 10.41 -0.60 4.97
C MET A 79 9.37 -1.00 3.91
N PHE A 80 9.69 -0.85 2.62
CA PHE A 80 8.81 -1.30 1.53
C PHE A 80 8.70 -2.83 1.48
N GLU A 81 9.81 -3.55 1.65
CA GLU A 81 9.83 -5.01 1.78
C GLU A 81 8.96 -5.47 2.96
N ARG A 82 9.09 -4.81 4.11
CA ARG A 82 8.29 -5.13 5.28
C ARG A 82 6.81 -4.89 5.05
N TRP A 83 6.46 -3.76 4.43
CA TRP A 83 5.08 -3.45 4.05
C TRP A 83 4.51 -4.51 3.10
N LEU A 84 5.28 -4.93 2.09
CA LEU A 84 4.89 -6.00 1.15
C LEU A 84 4.74 -7.36 1.84
N SER A 85 5.64 -7.69 2.76
CA SER A 85 5.57 -8.93 3.56
C SER A 85 4.29 -8.98 4.40
N LEU A 86 3.95 -7.91 5.13
CA LEU A 86 2.71 -7.84 5.91
C LEU A 86 1.46 -7.89 5.01
N PHE A 87 1.55 -7.31 3.81
CA PHE A 87 0.47 -7.33 2.82
C PHE A 87 0.22 -8.75 2.32
N ASP A 88 1.29 -9.46 1.94
CA ASP A 88 1.23 -10.86 1.50
C ASP A 88 0.74 -11.79 2.61
N GLU A 89 1.18 -11.61 3.85
CA GLU A 89 0.65 -12.36 5.00
C GLU A 89 -0.85 -12.13 5.20
N THR A 90 -1.33 -10.91 4.99
CA THR A 90 -2.76 -10.59 5.12
C THR A 90 -3.56 -11.22 3.98
N LEU A 91 -2.99 -11.20 2.78
CA LEU A 91 -3.56 -11.83 1.59
C LEU A 91 -3.60 -13.35 1.68
N ALA A 92 -2.68 -14.01 2.37
CA ALA A 92 -2.69 -15.45 2.56
C ALA A 92 -3.98 -15.95 3.25
N ALA A 93 -4.61 -15.10 4.08
CA ALA A 93 -5.87 -15.38 4.75
C ALA A 93 -7.12 -14.96 3.93
N GLN A 94 -6.96 -14.39 2.75
CA GLN A 94 -8.06 -13.95 1.90
C GLN A 94 -8.60 -15.12 1.05
N PRO A 95 -9.83 -15.62 1.27
CA PRO A 95 -10.41 -16.71 0.48
C PRO A 95 -10.60 -16.37 -1.00
N ASN A 96 -10.89 -15.11 -1.33
CA ASN A 96 -11.06 -14.68 -2.71
C ASN A 96 -9.71 -14.63 -3.45
N ALA A 97 -9.46 -15.66 -4.26
CA ALA A 97 -8.22 -15.78 -5.03
C ALA A 97 -8.05 -14.66 -6.08
N ALA A 98 -9.14 -14.20 -6.70
CA ALA A 98 -9.07 -13.14 -7.71
C ALA A 98 -8.66 -11.80 -7.07
N LEU A 99 -9.24 -11.46 -5.90
CA LEU A 99 -8.82 -10.31 -5.09
C LEU A 99 -7.33 -10.44 -4.75
N ARG A 100 -6.93 -11.60 -4.21
CA ARG A 100 -5.56 -11.86 -3.77
C ARG A 100 -4.52 -11.63 -4.86
N GLU A 101 -4.67 -12.27 -6.02
CA GLU A 101 -3.72 -12.13 -7.12
C GLU A 101 -3.66 -10.69 -7.65
N ARG A 102 -4.82 -10.04 -7.78
CA ARG A 102 -4.91 -8.66 -8.26
C ARG A 102 -4.25 -7.68 -7.29
N ALA A 103 -4.53 -7.84 -6.00
CA ALA A 103 -3.98 -7.00 -4.94
C ALA A 103 -2.47 -7.18 -4.81
N LYS A 104 -1.97 -8.42 -4.83
CA LYS A 104 -0.54 -8.71 -4.76
C LYS A 104 0.24 -8.04 -5.89
N GLY A 105 -0.18 -8.24 -7.13
CA GLY A 105 0.47 -7.60 -8.28
C GLY A 105 0.39 -6.07 -8.23
N ALA A 106 -0.73 -5.51 -7.76
CA ALA A 106 -0.86 -4.06 -7.62
C ALA A 106 0.07 -3.50 -6.53
N ALA A 107 0.11 -4.13 -5.36
CA ALA A 107 0.97 -3.77 -4.24
C ALA A 107 2.45 -3.71 -4.64
N GLN A 108 2.95 -4.73 -5.35
CA GLN A 108 4.32 -4.78 -5.84
C GLN A 108 4.64 -3.60 -6.78
N ARG A 109 3.77 -3.34 -7.76
CA ARG A 109 3.95 -2.21 -8.69
C ARG A 109 3.92 -0.86 -7.98
N ILE A 110 3.01 -0.70 -7.02
CA ILE A 110 2.88 0.54 -6.25
C ILE A 110 4.13 0.76 -5.40
N ALA A 111 4.57 -0.24 -4.64
CA ALA A 111 5.77 -0.16 -3.81
C ALA A 111 7.00 0.21 -4.64
N GLN A 112 7.21 -0.46 -5.79
CA GLN A 112 8.31 -0.15 -6.71
C GLN A 112 8.23 1.30 -7.23
N SER A 113 7.04 1.75 -7.62
CA SER A 113 6.84 3.10 -8.17
C SER A 113 7.06 4.19 -7.10
N LEU A 114 6.60 3.96 -5.87
CA LEU A 114 6.82 4.85 -4.74
C LEU A 114 8.30 4.91 -4.36
N TRP A 115 9.00 3.77 -4.38
CA TRP A 115 10.43 3.72 -4.13
C TRP A 115 11.25 4.48 -5.17
N TYR A 116 10.91 4.35 -6.47
CA TYR A 116 11.54 5.15 -7.51
C TYR A 116 11.29 6.64 -7.34
N ALA A 117 10.04 7.03 -7.11
CA ALA A 117 9.69 8.44 -6.90
C ALA A 117 10.44 9.03 -5.71
N TRP A 118 10.52 8.27 -4.61
CA TRP A 118 11.26 8.69 -3.43
C TRP A 118 12.75 8.88 -3.72
N GLN A 119 13.39 7.93 -4.42
CA GLN A 119 14.80 8.04 -4.80
C GLN A 119 15.05 9.25 -5.70
N MET A 120 14.22 9.49 -6.70
CA MET A 120 14.37 10.65 -7.58
C MET A 120 14.20 11.98 -6.82
N GLY A 121 13.26 12.04 -5.87
CA GLY A 121 13.02 13.24 -5.08
C GLY A 121 14.07 13.51 -4.01
N ASN A 122 14.65 12.46 -3.42
CA ASN A 122 15.56 12.57 -2.26
C ASN A 122 17.03 12.27 -2.61
N ARG A 123 17.32 11.75 -3.81
CA ARG A 123 18.66 11.39 -4.31
C ARG A 123 18.79 11.68 -5.81
N PRO A 124 18.61 12.94 -6.25
CA PRO A 124 18.54 13.29 -7.67
C PRO A 124 19.80 12.92 -8.47
N ASP A 125 20.96 12.82 -7.81
CA ASP A 125 22.25 12.52 -8.46
C ASP A 125 22.53 11.01 -8.64
N LYS A 126 21.58 10.14 -8.26
CA LYS A 126 21.76 8.68 -8.32
C LYS A 126 20.69 8.05 -9.22
N LEU A 127 21.10 7.08 -10.03
CA LEU A 127 20.14 6.25 -10.77
C LEU A 127 19.28 5.47 -9.76
N PRO A 128 17.93 5.49 -9.91
CA PRO A 128 17.05 4.70 -9.08
C PRO A 128 17.35 3.21 -9.21
N THR A 129 17.21 2.50 -8.09
CA THR A 129 17.39 1.05 -8.01
C THR A 129 16.08 0.38 -7.64
N ASP A 130 15.88 -0.83 -8.17
CA ASP A 130 14.72 -1.68 -7.89
C ASP A 130 14.62 -1.98 -6.39
N LEU A 131 13.40 -2.28 -5.93
CA LEU A 131 13.27 -2.97 -4.64
C LEU A 131 13.89 -4.37 -4.78
N PRO A 132 14.60 -4.86 -3.75
CA PRO A 132 15.11 -6.23 -3.76
C PRO A 132 14.00 -7.23 -4.04
N ARG A 133 14.28 -8.19 -4.93
CA ARG A 133 13.37 -9.29 -5.22
C ARG A 133 13.52 -10.32 -4.10
N THR A 134 12.54 -10.39 -3.20
CA THR A 134 12.38 -11.50 -2.24
C THR A 134 11.82 -12.74 -2.92
#